data_AF-A0A953TC21-F1
#
_entry.id   AF-A0A953TC21-F1
#
_cell.length_a   1.000
_cell.length_b   1.000
_cell.length_c   1.000
_cell.angle_alpha   90.00
_cell.angle_beta   90.00
_cell.angle_gamma   90.00
#
_symmetry.space_group_name_H-M   'P 1'
#
loop_
_entity.id
_entity.type
_entity.pdbx_description
1 polymer ?
#
loop_
_entity_poly.entity_id
_entity_poly.type
_entity_poly.pdbx_seq_one_letter_code
_entity_poly.pdbx_strand_id
1 'polypeptide(L)'
;MKNLPDQETERTITRRSFAIGAAAAATAAFVPSTSLAQSAAPAPQQPSAMEKLSPQSRAEVEARVGEIFRRYGSRLNDEQKADIRRIIAEGQEPLEKMRAFVLQNSDQPATVFRTYREREGK
;
A
#
# COMPACT_ATOMS: atom_id res chain seq x y z
N MET A 1 52.67 -12.61 48.96
CA MET A 1 52.53 -11.49 48.01
C MET A 1 51.62 -11.99 46.88
N LYS A 2 50.35 -11.56 46.86
CA LYS A 2 49.77 -10.58 45.89
C LYS A 2 49.91 -11.06 44.44
N ASN A 3 48.89 -11.21 43.58
CA ASN A 3 47.46 -10.86 43.56
C ASN A 3 46.76 -11.73 42.49
N LEU A 4 45.46 -12.00 42.67
CA LEU A 4 44.53 -12.38 41.58
C LEU A 4 44.36 -11.19 40.62
N PRO A 5 44.21 -11.39 39.30
CA PRO A 5 43.46 -10.47 38.48
C PRO A 5 41.98 -10.88 38.46
N ASP A 6 41.14 -10.04 39.08
CA ASP A 6 39.70 -9.98 38.84
C ASP A 6 39.45 -9.82 37.34
N GLN A 7 38.82 -10.83 36.73
CA GLN A 7 38.24 -10.67 35.40
C GLN A 7 36.81 -10.15 35.60
N GLU A 8 36.69 -8.83 35.70
CA GLU A 8 35.41 -8.15 35.56
C GLU A 8 34.78 -8.58 34.23
N THR A 9 33.67 -9.30 34.34
CA THR A 9 32.87 -9.70 33.19
C THR A 9 32.18 -8.46 32.65
N GLU A 10 32.83 -7.78 31.69
CA GLU A 10 32.17 -6.72 30.93
C GLU A 10 30.91 -7.29 30.26
N ARG A 11 29.75 -6.93 30.81
CA ARG A 11 28.45 -7.30 30.26
C ARG A 11 28.20 -6.46 29.02
N THR A 12 28.65 -6.94 27.86
CA THR A 12 28.41 -6.29 26.58
C THR A 12 26.91 -6.30 26.26
N ILE A 13 26.23 -5.17 26.41
CA ILE A 13 24.81 -5.01 26.10
C ILE A 13 24.63 -5.16 24.59
N THR A 14 23.95 -6.22 24.17
CA THR A 14 23.69 -6.51 22.75
C THR A 14 22.28 -6.03 22.36
N ARG A 15 22.07 -5.65 21.08
CA ARG A 15 20.76 -5.21 20.55
C ARG A 15 19.63 -6.22 20.79
N ARG A 16 19.97 -7.52 20.88
CA ARG A 16 19.05 -8.62 21.18
C ARG A 16 18.56 -8.65 22.64
N SER A 17 19.40 -8.23 23.60
CA SER A 17 19.01 -8.09 25.02
C SER A 17 18.15 -6.86 25.30
N PHE A 18 18.16 -5.85 24.41
CA PHE A 18 17.31 -4.66 24.56
C PHE A 18 15.87 -4.91 24.11
N ALA A 19 15.66 -5.70 23.03
CA ALA A 19 14.31 -6.01 22.54
C ALA A 19 13.52 -6.97 23.45
N ILE A 20 14.21 -7.82 24.22
CA ILE A 20 13.59 -8.75 25.17
C ILE A 20 13.03 -8.01 26.41
N GLY A 21 13.58 -6.84 26.76
CA GLY A 21 13.14 -6.04 27.91
C GLY A 21 11.91 -5.16 27.68
N ALA A 22 11.47 -4.95 26.44
CA ALA A 22 10.32 -4.09 26.13
C ALA A 22 8.97 -4.84 26.18
N ALA A 23 8.97 -6.15 26.45
CA ALA A 23 7.77 -6.99 26.40
C ALA A 23 7.08 -7.22 27.76
N ALA A 24 7.55 -6.64 28.87
CA ALA A 24 7.00 -6.96 30.19
C ALA A 24 7.03 -5.77 31.17
N ALA A 25 6.13 -4.78 31.01
CA ALA A 25 5.52 -4.01 32.12
C ALA A 25 4.74 -2.78 31.61
N ALA A 26 3.52 -2.96 31.08
CA ALA A 26 2.50 -1.91 31.08
C ALA A 26 1.09 -2.45 30.71
N THR A 27 0.68 -3.56 31.32
CA THR A 27 -0.74 -3.89 31.42
C THR A 27 -1.27 -3.30 32.72
N ALA A 28 -1.82 -2.08 32.70
CA ALA A 28 -2.93 -1.64 33.55
C ALA A 28 -3.22 -0.13 33.38
N ALA A 29 -4.51 0.16 33.21
CA ALA A 29 -5.14 1.46 33.43
C ALA A 29 -4.92 2.56 32.38
N PHE A 30 -5.66 2.47 31.27
CA PHE A 30 -6.53 3.57 30.81
C PHE A 30 -7.67 2.99 29.98
N VAL A 31 -8.78 2.66 30.65
CA VAL A 31 -10.06 2.37 30.00
C VAL A 31 -10.88 3.66 30.08
N PRO A 32 -10.98 4.49 29.04
CA PRO A 32 -12.09 5.40 28.95
C PRO A 32 -13.32 4.58 28.56
N SER A 33 -14.13 4.25 29.56
CA SER A 33 -15.49 3.75 29.39
C SER A 33 -16.39 4.85 28.84
N THR A 34 -16.16 5.27 27.60
CA THR A 34 -17.13 6.05 26.83
C THR A 34 -17.71 5.13 25.77
N SER A 35 -18.74 4.40 26.17
CA SER A 35 -19.70 3.78 25.26
C SER A 35 -20.37 4.88 24.44
N LEU A 36 -19.74 5.29 23.34
CA LEU A 36 -20.47 5.86 22.22
C LEU A 36 -21.10 4.69 21.48
N ALA A 37 -22.29 4.29 21.92
CA ALA A 37 -23.25 3.68 21.02
C ALA A 37 -23.69 4.75 20.01
N GLN A 38 -22.80 5.08 19.07
CA GLN A 38 -23.23 5.62 17.80
C GLN A 38 -23.92 4.47 17.09
N SER A 39 -25.26 4.45 17.15
CA SER A 39 -26.04 3.92 16.05
C SER A 39 -25.54 4.66 14.81
N ALA A 40 -24.63 4.02 14.07
CA ALA A 40 -24.32 4.43 12.73
C ALA A 40 -25.65 4.33 11.98
N ALA A 41 -26.29 5.48 11.75
CA ALA A 41 -27.29 5.57 10.72
C ALA A 41 -26.67 4.95 9.46
N PRO A 42 -27.40 4.11 8.70
CA PRO A 42 -26.85 3.52 7.49
C PRO A 42 -26.30 4.67 6.64
N ALA A 43 -24.99 4.64 6.42
CA ALA A 43 -24.34 5.62 5.57
C ALA A 43 -25.11 5.63 4.24
N PRO A 44 -25.38 6.80 3.65
CA PRO A 44 -26.00 6.87 2.34
C PRO A 44 -25.25 5.92 1.41
N GLN A 45 -25.95 4.94 0.82
CA GLN A 45 -25.34 4.03 -0.16
C GLN A 45 -24.90 4.88 -1.34
N GLN A 46 -23.62 5.25 -1.33
CA GLN A 46 -23.03 6.02 -2.40
C GLN A 46 -23.03 5.13 -3.64
N PRO A 47 -23.51 5.62 -4.80
CA PRO A 47 -23.58 4.81 -6.01
C PRO A 47 -22.22 4.21 -6.31
N SER A 48 -22.20 2.92 -6.59
CA SER A 48 -20.97 2.16 -6.79
C SER A 48 -20.14 2.81 -7.91
N ALA A 49 -18.81 2.77 -7.82
CA ALA A 49 -17.95 3.35 -8.86
C ALA A 49 -18.32 2.82 -10.26
N MET A 50 -18.76 1.56 -10.34
CA MET A 50 -19.21 0.91 -11.56
C MET A 50 -20.48 1.54 -12.18
N GLU A 51 -21.42 2.02 -11.36
CA GLU A 51 -22.66 2.65 -11.84
C GLU A 51 -22.42 3.97 -12.57
N LYS A 52 -21.35 4.68 -12.23
CA LYS A 52 -21.01 5.98 -12.84
C LYS A 52 -20.29 5.84 -14.19
N LEU A 53 -19.77 4.65 -14.49
CA LEU A 53 -18.98 4.40 -15.68
C LEU A 53 -19.84 4.28 -16.95
N SER A 54 -19.27 4.73 -18.08
CA SER A 54 -19.85 4.48 -19.40
C SER A 54 -19.87 2.99 -19.72
N PRO A 55 -20.71 2.52 -20.67
CA PRO A 55 -20.72 1.12 -21.08
C PRO A 55 -19.35 0.60 -21.53
N GLN A 56 -18.57 1.44 -22.22
CA GLN A 56 -17.23 1.07 -22.67
C GLN A 56 -16.28 0.90 -21.48
N SER A 57 -16.26 1.86 -20.54
CA SER A 57 -15.38 1.81 -19.38
C SER A 57 -15.73 0.63 -18.47
N ARG A 58 -17.03 0.29 -18.36
CA ARG A 58 -17.46 -0.94 -17.66
C ARG A 58 -16.91 -2.20 -18.31
N ALA A 59 -16.94 -2.30 -19.64
CA ALA A 59 -16.36 -3.44 -20.35
C ALA A 59 -14.84 -3.53 -20.15
N GLU A 60 -14.14 -2.39 -20.15
CA GLU A 60 -12.70 -2.32 -19.85
C GLU A 60 -12.38 -2.80 -18.43
N VAL A 61 -13.18 -2.40 -17.43
CA VAL A 61 -13.06 -2.88 -16.03
C VAL A 61 -13.24 -4.39 -15.96
N GLU A 62 -14.32 -4.93 -16.53
CA GLU A 62 -14.59 -6.36 -16.47
C GLU A 62 -13.50 -7.19 -17.17
N ALA A 63 -13.01 -6.72 -18.32
CA ALA A 63 -11.88 -7.36 -19.00
C ALA A 63 -10.62 -7.37 -18.13
N ARG A 64 -10.31 -6.24 -17.47
CA ARG A 64 -9.13 -6.11 -16.59
C ARG A 64 -9.25 -6.99 -15.35
N VAL A 65 -10.41 -6.97 -14.70
CA VAL A 65 -10.73 -7.81 -13.54
C VAL A 65 -10.64 -9.29 -13.92
N GLY A 66 -11.23 -9.68 -15.04
CA GLY A 66 -11.17 -11.04 -15.57
C GLY A 66 -9.72 -11.51 -15.76
N GLU A 67 -8.87 -10.67 -16.33
CA GLU A 67 -7.45 -11.00 -16.50
C GLU A 67 -6.69 -11.13 -15.17
N ILE A 68 -6.96 -10.26 -14.19
CA ILE A 68 -6.37 -10.35 -12.85
C ILE A 68 -6.78 -11.66 -12.17
N PHE A 69 -8.07 -12.02 -12.22
CA PHE A 69 -8.55 -13.25 -11.60
C PHE A 69 -8.08 -14.50 -12.33
N ARG A 70 -7.93 -14.45 -13.65
CA ARG A 70 -7.33 -15.55 -14.41
C ARG A 70 -5.90 -15.84 -13.95
N ARG A 71 -5.11 -14.80 -13.65
CA ARG A 71 -3.70 -14.97 -13.22
C ARG A 71 -3.55 -15.24 -11.73
N TYR A 72 -4.37 -14.61 -10.89
CA TYR A 72 -4.14 -14.53 -9.44
C TYR A 72 -5.35 -14.94 -8.60
N GLY A 73 -6.48 -15.28 -9.21
CA GLY A 73 -7.75 -15.52 -8.51
C GLY A 73 -7.71 -16.65 -7.48
N SER A 74 -6.87 -17.66 -7.68
CA SER A 74 -6.66 -18.75 -6.72
C SER A 74 -5.98 -18.32 -5.42
N ARG A 75 -5.32 -17.16 -5.42
CA ARG A 75 -4.61 -16.58 -4.26
C ARG A 75 -5.43 -15.54 -3.50
N LEU A 76 -6.67 -15.28 -3.95
CA LEU A 76 -7.50 -14.19 -3.47
C LEU A 76 -8.77 -14.73 -2.82
N ASN A 77 -9.11 -14.20 -1.65
CA ASN A 77 -10.41 -14.43 -1.04
C ASN A 77 -11.48 -13.52 -1.68
N ASP A 78 -12.74 -13.72 -1.33
CA ASP A 78 -13.84 -13.03 -2.00
C ASP A 78 -13.91 -11.54 -1.66
N GLU A 79 -13.52 -11.16 -0.44
CA GLU A 79 -13.40 -9.76 -0.04
C GLU A 79 -12.34 -9.02 -0.88
N GLN A 80 -11.18 -9.64 -1.08
CA GLN A 80 -10.11 -9.12 -1.94
C GLN A 80 -10.55 -9.03 -3.40
N LYS A 81 -11.33 -10.00 -3.90
CA LYS A 81 -11.89 -9.94 -5.26
C LYS A 81 -12.90 -8.79 -5.39
N ALA A 82 -13.74 -8.56 -4.38
CA ALA A 82 -14.66 -7.44 -4.37
C ALA A 82 -13.89 -6.10 -4.35
N ASP A 83 -12.85 -6.02 -3.54
CA ASP A 83 -12.02 -4.82 -3.43
C ASP A 83 -11.25 -4.52 -4.73
N ILE A 84 -10.71 -5.55 -5.40
CA ILE A 84 -10.08 -5.39 -6.72
C ILE A 84 -11.08 -4.83 -7.74
N ARG A 85 -12.31 -5.34 -7.79
CA ARG A 85 -13.34 -4.79 -8.69
C ARG A 85 -13.59 -3.31 -8.41
N ARG A 86 -13.74 -2.96 -7.13
CA ARG A 86 -13.95 -1.58 -6.69
C ARG A 86 -12.78 -0.67 -7.11
N ILE A 87 -11.55 -1.05 -6.81
CA ILE A 87 -10.34 -0.27 -7.14
C ILE A 87 -10.20 -0.06 -8.65
N ILE A 88 -10.42 -1.11 -9.44
CA ILE A 88 -10.31 -1.00 -10.90
C ILE A 88 -11.41 -0.10 -11.48
N ALA A 89 -12.63 -0.15 -10.92
CA ALA A 89 -13.71 0.75 -11.31
C ALA A 89 -13.44 2.21 -10.92
N GLU A 90 -12.97 2.46 -9.70
CA GLU A 90 -12.57 3.80 -9.23
C GLU A 90 -11.42 4.39 -10.06
N GLY A 91 -10.50 3.56 -10.51
CA GLY A 91 -9.37 3.98 -11.34
C GLY A 91 -9.71 4.34 -12.79
N GLN A 92 -10.92 4.07 -13.29
CA GLN A 92 -11.27 4.34 -14.69
C GLN A 92 -11.35 5.83 -15.02
N GLU A 93 -12.01 6.63 -14.17
CA GLU A 93 -12.18 8.07 -14.42
C GLU A 93 -10.84 8.81 -14.60
N PRO A 94 -9.83 8.65 -13.71
CA PRO A 94 -8.53 9.29 -13.93
C PRO A 94 -7.83 8.74 -15.18
N LEU A 95 -7.98 7.45 -15.52
CA LEU A 95 -7.41 6.88 -16.75
C LEU A 95 -8.02 7.47 -18.01
N GLU A 96 -9.33 7.74 -18.02
CA GLU A 96 -9.99 8.43 -19.14
C GLU A 96 -9.46 9.85 -19.31
N LYS A 97 -9.29 10.59 -18.21
CA LYS A 97 -8.69 11.93 -18.24
C LYS A 97 -7.27 11.90 -18.79
N MET A 98 -6.47 10.90 -18.40
CA MET A 98 -5.11 10.72 -18.94
C MET A 98 -5.13 10.41 -20.43
N ARG A 99 -6.07 9.58 -20.92
CA ARG A 99 -6.21 9.25 -22.35
C ARG A 99 -6.71 10.42 -23.19
N ALA A 100 -7.53 11.30 -22.61
CA ALA A 100 -8.04 12.49 -23.28
C ALA A 100 -6.97 13.59 -23.44
N PHE A 101 -5.84 13.47 -22.72
CA PHE A 101 -4.73 14.41 -22.86
C PHE A 101 -4.09 14.28 -24.24
N VAL A 102 -4.08 15.37 -25.01
CA VAL A 102 -3.54 15.39 -26.37
C VAL A 102 -2.02 15.38 -26.31
N LEU A 103 -1.42 14.33 -26.88
CA LEU A 103 0.02 14.22 -27.06
C LEU A 103 0.36 14.19 -28.55
N GLN A 104 1.39 14.94 -28.93
CA GLN A 104 2.04 14.82 -30.22
C GLN A 104 3.18 13.80 -30.12
N ASN A 105 3.50 13.13 -31.23
CA ASN A 105 4.66 12.21 -31.26
C ASN A 105 5.99 12.91 -30.94
N SER A 106 6.05 14.23 -31.05
CA SER A 106 7.18 15.08 -30.65
C SER A 106 7.25 15.37 -29.15
N ASP A 107 6.18 15.13 -28.40
CA ASP A 107 6.16 15.37 -26.96
C ASP A 107 7.05 14.35 -26.26
N GLN A 108 8.12 14.83 -25.65
CA GLN A 108 9.12 13.97 -25.04
C GLN A 108 8.60 13.38 -23.72
N PRO A 109 9.04 12.15 -23.39
CA PRO A 109 8.79 11.61 -22.06
C PRO A 109 9.40 12.51 -20.99
N ALA A 110 8.79 12.55 -19.81
CA ALA A 110 9.31 13.30 -18.66
C ALA A 110 10.73 12.87 -18.24
N THR A 111 11.16 11.68 -18.66
CA THR A 111 12.52 11.17 -18.46
C THR A 111 13.10 10.70 -19.78
N VAL A 112 14.25 11.23 -20.14
CA VAL A 112 14.98 10.85 -21.36
C VAL A 112 16.11 9.88 -20.99
N PHE A 113 16.29 8.84 -21.79
CA PHE A 113 17.41 7.92 -21.63
C PHE A 113 18.73 8.66 -21.86
N ARG A 114 19.64 8.59 -20.88
CA ARG A 114 21.02 9.08 -20.99
C ARG A 114 21.98 7.91 -20.99
N THR A 115 22.91 7.89 -21.94
CA THR A 115 23.94 6.86 -22.01
C THR A 115 25.00 7.10 -20.93
N TYR A 116 25.46 6.03 -20.29
CA TYR A 116 26.44 6.06 -19.18
C TYR A 116 27.80 6.71 -19.54
N ARG A 117 28.13 6.78 -20.82
CA ARG A 117 29.29 7.52 -21.33
C ARG A 117 28.78 8.63 -22.24
N GLU A 118 28.20 9.68 -21.67
CA GLU A 118 28.19 10.96 -22.36
C GLU A 118 29.66 11.21 -22.75
N ARG A 119 29.96 11.22 -24.05
CA ARG A 119 31.24 11.74 -24.47
C ARG A 119 31.24 13.19 -24.04
N GLU A 120 31.97 13.51 -22.98
CA GLU A 120 32.50 14.86 -22.84
C GLU A 120 33.30 15.12 -24.11
N GLY A 121 32.79 16.00 -24.95
CA GLY A 121 33.28 16.19 -26.29
C GLY A 121 33.09 17.61 -26.75
N LYS A 122 34.04 18.46 -26.33
CA LYS A 122 34.50 19.71 -26.95
C LYS A 122 33.47 20.82 -27.19
#